data_AF-B2L7D6-F1
#
_entry.id   AF-B2L7D6-F1
#
_cell.length_a   1.000
_cell.length_b   1.000
_cell.length_c   1.000
_cell.angle_alpha   90.00
_cell.angle_beta   90.00
_cell.angle_gamma   90.00
#
_symmetry.space_group_name_H-M   'P 1'
#
loop_
_entity.id
_entity.type
_entity.pdbx_description
1 polymer ?
#
loop_
_entity_poly.entity_id
_entity_poly.type
_entity_poly.pdbx_seq_one_letter_code
_entity_poly.pdbx_strand_id
1 'polypeptide(L)'
;KMKLSVLALDNAEVWMINESNKGLIGIPMRTGEFNYRLEARDKAGQLASAPFQVNVKPALPTNHRVELEMDMPTPQQMATNPSKRNLLMRALARSLKSPVHSFTIQEIGSKNNKTMVAFSNNTIPYKVCDEEAVDAMASKMIMKQKMRTKTEFVKTMGNQFYVRRATMIRHGNCDETVEISTTAPTIQSMQEADSQLMLICILLFLLLVIAVAIIIYCACIKKNGKKKSTSTEYVSKGLPVVFPDEVEE
;
A
#
# COMPACT_ATOMS: atom_id res chain seq x y z
N LYS A 1 0.29 29.05 -39.57
CA LYS A 1 -0.65 28.10 -38.95
C LYS A 1 -1.01 28.72 -37.61
N MET A 2 -2.30 28.78 -37.23
CA MET A 2 -2.69 29.35 -35.94
C MET A 2 -2.04 28.54 -34.81
N LYS A 3 -1.44 29.21 -33.82
CA LYS A 3 -0.86 28.59 -32.64
C LYS A 3 -1.81 28.80 -31.47
N LEU A 4 -2.24 27.70 -30.87
CA LEU A 4 -3.11 27.70 -29.69
C LEU A 4 -2.28 27.36 -28.45
N SER A 5 -2.43 28.13 -27.38
CA SER A 5 -1.80 27.90 -26.07
C SER A 5 -2.80 28.08 -24.94
N VAL A 6 -2.64 27.27 -23.88
CA VAL A 6 -3.41 27.39 -22.64
C VAL A 6 -2.49 27.99 -21.58
N LEU A 7 -2.94 29.07 -20.94
CA LEU A 7 -2.25 29.72 -19.84
C LEU A 7 -3.08 29.59 -18.56
N ALA A 8 -2.42 29.31 -17.44
CA ALA A 8 -3.06 29.34 -16.13
C ALA A 8 -3.16 30.79 -15.62
N LEU A 9 -4.28 31.14 -15.00
CA LEU A 9 -4.49 32.50 -14.46
C LEU A 9 -3.99 32.62 -13.00
N ASP A 10 -4.05 31.55 -12.22
CA ASP A 10 -3.77 31.57 -10.76
C ASP A 10 -2.48 30.78 -10.40
N ASN A 11 -1.47 30.81 -11.28
CA ASN A 11 -0.28 29.95 -11.19
C ASN A 11 -0.63 28.44 -11.08
N ALA A 12 -1.80 28.08 -11.61
CA ALA A 12 -2.28 26.71 -11.64
C ALA A 12 -1.43 25.84 -12.58
N GLU A 13 -1.36 24.56 -12.28
CA GLU A 13 -0.76 23.57 -13.19
C GLU A 13 -1.54 23.54 -14.52
N VAL A 14 -0.83 23.67 -15.63
CA VAL A 14 -1.40 23.44 -16.96
C VAL A 14 -1.26 21.95 -17.28
N TRP A 15 -2.32 21.19 -17.02
CA TRP A 15 -2.37 19.74 -17.27
C TRP A 15 -3.01 19.37 -18.62
N MET A 16 -3.36 20.36 -19.44
CA MET A 16 -3.97 20.21 -20.76
C MET A 16 -2.97 20.52 -21.88
N ILE A 17 -3.13 19.84 -23.01
CA ILE A 17 -2.40 20.07 -24.25
C ILE A 17 -3.40 20.24 -25.39
N ASN A 18 -3.00 21.03 -26.39
CA ASN A 18 -3.74 21.10 -27.64
C ASN A 18 -3.34 19.92 -28.54
N GLU A 19 -4.28 19.04 -28.82
CA GLU A 19 -4.12 17.96 -29.80
C GLU A 19 -4.81 18.34 -31.11
N SER A 20 -4.06 18.22 -32.21
CA SER A 20 -4.58 18.50 -33.55
C SER A 20 -5.87 17.69 -33.79
N ASN A 21 -6.94 18.37 -34.20
CA ASN A 21 -8.27 17.82 -34.49
C ASN A 21 -9.07 17.30 -33.28
N LYS A 22 -8.53 17.32 -32.06
CA LYS A 22 -9.25 16.88 -30.85
C LYS A 22 -9.44 17.99 -29.81
N GLY A 23 -8.90 19.17 -30.06
CA GLY A 23 -8.97 20.28 -29.13
C GLY A 23 -8.09 20.06 -27.90
N LEU A 24 -8.55 20.57 -26.74
CA LEU A 24 -7.82 20.44 -25.49
C LEU A 24 -8.06 19.07 -24.87
N ILE A 25 -6.99 18.37 -24.54
CA ILE A 25 -7.01 17.09 -23.83
C ILE A 25 -6.08 17.15 -22.63
N GLY A 26 -6.37 16.44 -21.56
CA GLY A 26 -5.55 16.49 -20.36
C GLY A 26 -5.95 15.43 -19.33
N ILE A 27 -5.04 15.17 -18.40
CA ILE A 27 -5.28 14.26 -17.28
C ILE A 27 -4.93 15.02 -16.00
N PRO A 28 -5.92 15.51 -15.24
CA PRO A 28 -5.68 16.22 -14.00
C PRO A 28 -5.18 15.25 -12.93
N MET A 29 -4.26 15.71 -12.08
CA MET A 29 -3.81 14.96 -10.89
C MET A 29 -4.43 15.49 -9.60
N ARG A 30 -5.15 16.62 -9.67
CA ARG A 30 -5.78 17.28 -8.52
C ARG A 30 -7.21 17.66 -8.88
N THR A 31 -8.09 17.53 -7.88
CA THR A 31 -9.46 18.01 -7.94
C THR A 31 -9.50 19.52 -7.69
N GLY A 32 -10.64 20.13 -8.03
CA GLY A 32 -10.90 21.55 -7.78
C GLY A 32 -11.18 22.34 -9.04
N GLU A 33 -11.26 23.65 -8.86
CA GLU A 33 -11.54 24.60 -9.94
C GLU A 33 -10.26 25.20 -10.48
N PHE A 34 -10.13 25.20 -11.79
CA PHE A 34 -8.95 25.67 -12.50
C PHE A 34 -9.37 26.72 -13.53
N ASN A 35 -8.85 27.95 -13.37
CA ASN A 35 -9.10 29.05 -14.28
C ASN A 35 -7.96 29.17 -15.30
N TYR A 36 -8.33 29.18 -16.57
CA TYR A 36 -7.40 29.23 -17.69
C TYR A 36 -7.76 30.35 -18.67
N ARG A 37 -6.79 30.69 -19.50
CA ARG A 37 -6.97 31.53 -20.69
C ARG A 37 -6.49 30.75 -21.91
N LEU A 38 -7.37 30.68 -22.91
CA LEU A 38 -7.02 30.16 -24.22
C LEU A 38 -6.52 31.32 -25.08
N GLU A 39 -5.32 31.16 -25.63
CA GLU A 39 -4.71 32.14 -26.53
C GLU A 39 -4.51 31.55 -27.91
N ALA A 40 -4.97 32.28 -28.93
CA ALA A 40 -4.78 31.97 -30.33
C ALA A 40 -3.95 33.07 -30.98
N ARG A 41 -2.81 32.69 -31.58
CA ARG A 41 -1.96 33.60 -32.36
C ARG A 41 -1.97 33.21 -33.83
N ASP A 42 -2.24 34.17 -34.70
CA ASP A 42 -2.24 33.96 -36.15
C ASP A 42 -0.82 34.03 -36.75
N LYS A 43 -0.71 34.01 -38.10
CA LYS A 43 0.58 34.13 -38.80
C LYS A 43 1.18 35.54 -38.73
N ALA A 44 0.35 36.57 -38.60
CA ALA A 44 0.76 37.97 -38.50
C ALA A 44 1.14 38.36 -37.05
N GLY A 45 0.97 37.46 -36.10
CA GLY A 45 1.25 37.69 -34.69
C GLY A 45 0.08 38.33 -33.94
N GLN A 46 -1.09 38.49 -34.55
CA GLN A 46 -2.29 38.99 -33.86
C GLN A 46 -2.78 37.95 -32.86
N LEU A 47 -3.17 38.42 -31.66
CA LEU A 47 -3.59 37.60 -30.54
C LEU A 47 -5.09 37.76 -30.29
N ALA A 48 -5.80 36.64 -30.23
CA ALA A 48 -7.14 36.56 -29.65
C ALA A 48 -7.07 35.71 -28.38
N SER A 49 -7.80 36.09 -27.33
CA SER A 49 -7.81 35.33 -26.07
C SER A 49 -9.18 35.28 -25.43
N ALA A 50 -9.50 34.16 -24.79
CA ALA A 50 -10.75 33.96 -24.05
C ALA A 50 -10.50 33.17 -22.75
N PRO A 51 -11.07 33.59 -21.61
CA PRO A 51 -11.00 32.83 -20.37
C PRO A 51 -11.95 31.63 -20.39
N PHE A 52 -11.60 30.57 -19.66
CA PHE A 52 -12.48 29.44 -19.39
C PHE A 52 -12.13 28.79 -18.05
N GLN A 53 -13.08 28.05 -17.48
CA GLN A 53 -12.88 27.34 -16.22
C GLN A 53 -13.09 25.84 -16.42
N VAL A 54 -12.31 25.03 -15.72
CA VAL A 54 -12.48 23.58 -15.63
C VAL A 54 -12.65 23.19 -14.18
N ASN A 55 -13.76 22.50 -13.86
CA ASN A 55 -14.02 21.95 -12.53
C ASN A 55 -13.74 20.44 -12.54
N VAL A 56 -12.65 20.02 -11.90
CA VAL A 56 -12.25 18.62 -11.80
C VAL A 56 -12.90 18.01 -10.57
N LYS A 57 -13.87 17.13 -10.79
CA LYS A 57 -14.53 16.37 -9.72
C LYS A 57 -13.63 15.24 -9.21
N PRO A 58 -13.78 14.83 -7.94
CA PRO A 58 -13.16 13.61 -7.44
C PRO A 58 -13.51 12.41 -8.31
N ALA A 59 -12.51 11.54 -8.51
CA ALA A 59 -12.75 10.25 -9.15
C ALA A 59 -13.73 9.42 -8.33
N LEU A 60 -14.52 8.59 -9.00
CA LEU A 60 -15.37 7.62 -8.31
C LEU A 60 -14.49 6.65 -7.51
N PRO A 61 -14.97 6.15 -6.35
CA PRO A 61 -14.28 5.09 -5.62
C PRO A 61 -14.07 3.87 -6.52
N THR A 62 -13.00 3.12 -6.25
CA THR A 62 -12.78 1.80 -6.86
C THR A 62 -12.51 0.78 -5.76
N ASN A 63 -12.59 -0.49 -6.11
CA ASN A 63 -12.26 -1.64 -5.26
C ASN A 63 -11.05 -2.42 -5.81
N HIS A 64 -10.42 -1.88 -6.85
CA HIS A 64 -9.25 -2.44 -7.49
C HIS A 64 -8.35 -1.29 -7.97
N ARG A 65 -7.04 -1.55 -8.00
CA ARG A 65 -6.03 -0.68 -8.61
C ARG A 65 -4.87 -1.48 -9.16
N VAL A 66 -4.34 -1.07 -10.30
CA VAL A 66 -3.12 -1.63 -10.88
C VAL A 66 -1.95 -0.73 -10.54
N GLU A 67 -0.88 -1.31 -10.01
CA GLU A 67 0.41 -0.62 -9.84
C GLU A 67 1.36 -1.01 -10.97
N LEU A 68 1.83 -0.01 -11.70
CA LEU A 68 2.91 -0.15 -12.67
C LEU A 68 4.22 0.35 -12.09
N GLU A 69 5.24 -0.48 -12.20
CA GLU A 69 6.63 -0.11 -11.93
C GLU A 69 7.34 0.12 -13.26
N MET A 70 7.85 1.34 -13.47
CA MET A 70 8.44 1.81 -14.72
C MET A 70 9.80 2.45 -14.47
N ASP A 71 10.76 2.27 -15.38
CA ASP A 71 12.05 2.96 -15.25
C ASP A 71 11.98 4.41 -15.76
N MET A 72 11.09 4.70 -16.72
CA MET A 72 10.90 6.02 -17.31
C MET A 72 9.43 6.24 -17.71
N PRO A 73 8.98 7.50 -17.90
CA PRO A 73 9.61 8.73 -17.43
C PRO A 73 9.70 8.78 -15.90
N THR A 74 10.55 9.65 -15.33
CA THR A 74 10.66 9.81 -13.88
C THR A 74 9.34 10.34 -13.26
N PRO A 75 9.10 10.18 -11.95
CA PRO A 75 7.86 10.66 -11.31
C PRO A 75 7.66 12.16 -11.52
N GLN A 76 8.73 12.95 -11.39
CA GLN A 76 8.70 14.40 -11.62
C GLN A 76 8.37 14.74 -13.09
N GLN A 77 8.90 13.99 -14.05
CA GLN A 77 8.56 14.18 -15.46
C GLN A 77 7.10 13.83 -15.75
N MET A 78 6.56 12.80 -15.09
CA MET A 78 5.15 12.44 -15.20
C MET A 78 4.25 13.52 -14.58
N ALA A 79 4.63 14.06 -13.42
CA ALA A 79 3.89 15.13 -12.75
C ALA A 79 3.89 16.42 -13.58
N THR A 80 5.05 16.85 -14.07
CA THR A 80 5.19 18.17 -14.73
C THR A 80 4.92 18.19 -16.23
N ASN A 81 4.84 17.02 -16.90
CA ASN A 81 4.63 16.94 -18.34
C ASN A 81 3.28 16.29 -18.71
N PRO A 82 2.29 17.10 -19.11
CA PRO A 82 0.96 16.61 -19.53
C PRO A 82 1.00 15.65 -20.71
N SER A 83 1.93 15.84 -21.65
CA SER A 83 2.07 14.97 -22.83
C SER A 83 2.50 13.56 -22.43
N LYS A 84 3.35 13.42 -21.40
CA LYS A 84 3.77 12.11 -20.88
C LYS A 84 2.61 11.36 -20.23
N ARG A 85 1.77 12.05 -19.44
CA ARG A 85 0.51 11.49 -18.89
C ARG A 85 -0.44 11.03 -20.00
N ASN A 86 -0.67 11.88 -21.01
CA ASN A 86 -1.55 11.55 -22.14
C ASN A 86 -1.03 10.35 -22.94
N LEU A 87 0.29 10.27 -23.12
CA LEU A 87 0.93 9.15 -23.80
C LEU A 87 0.77 7.84 -23.03
N LEU A 88 0.89 7.88 -21.69
CA LEU A 88 0.65 6.73 -20.82
C LEU A 88 -0.78 6.23 -20.95
N MET A 89 -1.76 7.13 -20.84
CA MET A 89 -3.18 6.77 -20.93
C MET A 89 -3.55 6.15 -22.29
N ARG A 90 -2.95 6.61 -23.39
CA ARG A 90 -3.11 5.96 -24.70
C ARG A 90 -2.43 4.60 -24.77
N ALA A 91 -1.29 4.44 -24.13
CA ALA A 91 -0.60 3.15 -24.05
C ALA A 91 -1.43 2.13 -23.27
N LEU A 92 -2.02 2.53 -22.14
CA LEU A 92 -2.97 1.72 -21.37
C LEU A 92 -4.19 1.33 -22.21
N ALA A 93 -4.81 2.29 -22.91
CA ALA A 93 -5.95 2.05 -23.78
C ALA A 93 -5.64 0.98 -24.86
N ARG A 94 -4.48 1.09 -25.52
CA ARG A 94 -4.06 0.10 -26.52
C ARG A 94 -3.75 -1.26 -25.90
N SER A 95 -3.02 -1.30 -24.79
CA SER A 95 -2.58 -2.55 -24.17
C SER A 95 -3.73 -3.34 -23.56
N LEU A 96 -4.75 -2.65 -23.04
CA LEU A 96 -5.93 -3.25 -22.43
C LEU A 96 -7.12 -3.38 -23.39
N LYS A 97 -6.97 -2.89 -24.63
CA LYS A 97 -8.00 -2.86 -25.68
C LYS A 97 -9.29 -2.19 -25.20
N SER A 98 -9.16 -1.02 -24.59
CA SER A 98 -10.27 -0.24 -24.03
C SER A 98 -10.14 1.24 -24.40
N PRO A 99 -11.23 2.02 -24.42
CA PRO A 99 -11.14 3.47 -24.58
C PRO A 99 -10.27 4.15 -23.51
N VAL A 100 -9.68 5.30 -23.86
CA VAL A 100 -8.82 6.07 -22.94
C VAL A 100 -9.55 6.51 -21.67
N HIS A 101 -10.83 6.88 -21.78
CA HIS A 101 -11.65 7.35 -20.65
C HIS A 101 -12.08 6.21 -19.70
N SER A 102 -11.78 4.95 -20.04
CA SER A 102 -12.01 3.81 -19.14
C SER A 102 -11.07 3.81 -17.96
N PHE A 103 -9.97 4.59 -17.95
CA PHE A 103 -8.99 4.54 -16.87
C PHE A 103 -8.86 5.87 -16.14
N THR A 104 -8.48 5.78 -14.87
CA THR A 104 -8.14 6.92 -14.03
C THR A 104 -6.78 6.69 -13.39
N ILE A 105 -5.86 7.64 -13.55
CA ILE A 105 -4.61 7.63 -12.79
C ILE A 105 -4.94 8.08 -11.37
N GLN A 106 -4.67 7.23 -10.39
CA GLN A 106 -4.91 7.50 -8.98
C GLN A 106 -3.69 8.12 -8.32
N GLU A 107 -2.49 7.65 -8.67
CA GLU A 107 -1.25 8.07 -8.02
C GLU A 107 -0.07 7.98 -8.97
N ILE A 108 0.87 8.91 -8.82
CA ILE A 108 2.19 8.86 -9.45
C ILE A 108 3.22 9.08 -8.34
N GLY A 109 4.02 8.05 -8.06
CA GLY A 109 4.96 8.03 -6.95
C GLY A 109 6.35 7.55 -7.38
N SER A 110 7.24 7.44 -6.39
CA SER A 110 8.61 6.92 -6.55
C SER A 110 8.83 5.76 -5.60
N LYS A 111 9.40 4.67 -6.09
CA LYS A 111 9.84 3.53 -5.26
C LYS A 111 11.13 2.96 -5.82
N ASN A 112 12.18 2.89 -5.00
CA ASN A 112 13.50 2.36 -5.40
C ASN A 112 14.05 3.00 -6.69
N ASN A 113 13.97 4.33 -6.81
CA ASN A 113 14.33 5.11 -8.01
C ASN A 113 13.55 4.75 -9.28
N LYS A 114 12.42 4.07 -9.16
CA LYS A 114 11.50 3.76 -10.25
C LYS A 114 10.22 4.57 -10.11
N THR A 115 9.59 4.82 -11.25
CA THR A 115 8.30 5.48 -11.31
C THR A 115 7.18 4.49 -11.04
N MET A 116 6.40 4.78 -10.01
CA MET A 116 5.21 4.03 -9.68
C MET A 116 4.00 4.78 -10.23
N VAL A 117 3.14 4.10 -10.98
CA VAL A 117 1.84 4.66 -11.40
C VAL A 117 0.74 3.71 -10.97
N ALA A 118 -0.17 4.20 -10.14
CA ALA A 118 -1.39 3.50 -9.78
C ALA A 118 -2.55 4.00 -10.66
N PHE A 119 -3.30 3.08 -11.24
CA PHE A 119 -4.50 3.41 -12.01
C PHE A 119 -5.62 2.40 -11.78
N SER A 120 -6.85 2.82 -12.02
CA SER A 120 -8.04 1.96 -11.95
C SER A 120 -8.79 1.93 -13.27
N ASN A 121 -9.71 0.97 -13.42
CA ASN A 121 -10.64 0.88 -14.53
C ASN A 121 -12.04 1.30 -14.08
N ASN A 122 -12.52 2.40 -14.65
CA ASN A 122 -13.82 3.01 -14.36
C ASN A 122 -15.00 2.16 -14.88
N THR A 123 -14.75 1.18 -15.75
CA THR A 123 -15.81 0.31 -16.29
C THR A 123 -16.17 -0.84 -15.35
N ILE A 124 -15.34 -1.13 -14.35
CA ILE A 124 -15.57 -2.20 -13.39
C ILE A 124 -16.38 -1.63 -12.20
N PRO A 125 -17.55 -2.20 -11.87
CA PRO A 125 -18.35 -1.75 -10.73
C PRO A 125 -17.56 -1.84 -9.42
N TYR A 126 -17.68 -0.81 -8.58
CA TYR A 126 -17.02 -0.78 -7.27
C TYR A 126 -17.94 -1.13 -6.10
N LYS A 127 -19.27 -1.07 -6.29
CA LYS A 127 -20.26 -1.36 -5.23
C LYS A 127 -20.38 -2.85 -4.90
N VAL A 128 -20.11 -3.69 -5.88
CA VAL A 128 -20.00 -5.15 -5.76
C VAL A 128 -18.64 -5.58 -6.31
N CYS A 129 -18.08 -6.67 -5.81
CA CYS A 129 -16.87 -7.20 -6.42
C CYS A 129 -17.22 -8.04 -7.65
N ASP A 130 -16.92 -7.49 -8.83
CA ASP A 130 -16.93 -8.25 -10.07
C ASP A 130 -15.57 -8.92 -10.27
N GLU A 131 -15.38 -10.06 -9.59
CA GLU A 131 -14.12 -10.81 -9.60
C GLU A 131 -13.72 -11.22 -11.02
N GLU A 132 -14.70 -11.61 -11.85
CA GLU A 132 -14.46 -12.00 -13.24
C GLU A 132 -13.89 -10.83 -14.04
N ALA A 133 -14.47 -9.63 -13.93
CA ALA A 133 -13.97 -8.46 -14.62
C ALA A 133 -12.58 -8.02 -14.12
N VAL A 134 -12.34 -8.10 -12.80
CA VAL A 134 -11.03 -7.80 -12.20
C VAL A 134 -9.97 -8.78 -12.69
N ASP A 135 -10.28 -10.07 -12.70
CA ASP A 135 -9.36 -11.12 -13.19
C ASP A 135 -9.17 -11.07 -14.69
N ALA A 136 -10.22 -10.76 -15.45
CA ALA A 136 -10.10 -10.54 -16.89
C ALA A 136 -9.15 -9.38 -17.18
N MET A 137 -9.24 -8.28 -16.42
CA MET A 137 -8.30 -7.16 -16.51
C MET A 137 -6.88 -7.59 -16.12
N ALA A 138 -6.71 -8.21 -14.95
CA ALA A 138 -5.41 -8.66 -14.46
C ALA A 138 -4.72 -9.63 -15.43
N SER A 139 -5.49 -10.55 -16.02
CA SER A 139 -5.00 -11.53 -16.98
C SER A 139 -4.46 -10.91 -18.26
N LYS A 140 -4.86 -9.69 -18.64
CA LYS A 140 -4.27 -8.97 -19.79
C LYS A 140 -2.83 -8.49 -19.50
N MET A 141 -2.47 -8.33 -18.23
CA MET A 141 -1.21 -7.73 -17.79
C MET A 141 -0.26 -8.73 -17.14
N ILE A 142 -0.79 -9.73 -16.43
CA ILE A 142 -0.04 -10.60 -15.52
C ILE A 142 -0.22 -12.07 -15.93
N MET A 143 0.86 -12.84 -15.86
CA MET A 143 0.83 -14.29 -16.06
C MET A 143 0.37 -14.99 -14.78
N LYS A 144 -0.75 -15.73 -14.84
CA LYS A 144 -1.36 -16.43 -13.69
C LYS A 144 -0.36 -17.26 -12.86
N GLN A 145 0.52 -18.02 -13.52
CA GLN A 145 1.40 -18.98 -12.83
C GLN A 145 2.64 -18.36 -12.17
N LYS A 146 3.14 -17.23 -12.69
CA LYS A 146 4.44 -16.67 -12.27
C LYS A 146 4.32 -15.31 -11.59
N MET A 147 3.11 -14.72 -11.55
CA MET A 147 2.86 -13.35 -11.10
C MET A 147 3.84 -12.33 -11.73
N ARG A 148 4.25 -12.61 -12.97
CA ARG A 148 5.13 -11.76 -13.78
C ARG A 148 4.32 -11.07 -14.85
N THR A 149 4.75 -9.86 -15.20
CA THR A 149 4.13 -9.08 -16.26
C THR A 149 4.30 -9.77 -17.61
N LYS A 150 3.24 -9.79 -18.41
CA LYS A 150 3.22 -10.37 -19.75
C LYS A 150 4.09 -9.54 -20.71
N THR A 151 4.93 -10.22 -21.49
CA THR A 151 5.76 -9.58 -22.51
C THR A 151 4.94 -8.83 -23.56
N GLU A 152 3.78 -9.37 -23.95
CA GLU A 152 2.86 -8.71 -24.90
C GLU A 152 2.33 -7.37 -24.36
N PHE A 153 2.00 -7.33 -23.07
CA PHE A 153 1.57 -6.10 -22.40
C PHE A 153 2.71 -5.05 -22.40
N VAL A 154 3.91 -5.44 -22.00
CA VAL A 154 5.10 -4.55 -22.02
C VAL A 154 5.38 -4.03 -23.44
N LYS A 155 5.31 -4.90 -24.45
CA LYS A 155 5.51 -4.54 -25.86
C LYS A 155 4.47 -3.52 -26.33
N THR A 156 3.20 -3.70 -25.97
CA THR A 156 2.10 -2.81 -26.42
C THR A 156 2.09 -1.48 -25.66
N MET A 157 2.49 -1.48 -24.39
CA MET A 157 2.73 -0.25 -23.63
C MET A 157 3.79 0.63 -24.30
N GLY A 158 4.85 0.00 -24.82
CA GLY A 158 5.91 0.65 -25.58
C GLY A 158 7.18 0.86 -24.76
N ASN A 159 8.32 0.84 -25.45
CA ASN A 159 9.66 0.91 -24.86
C ASN A 159 9.91 2.20 -24.05
N GLN A 160 9.28 3.31 -24.40
CA GLN A 160 9.42 4.60 -23.70
C GLN A 160 9.04 4.56 -22.21
N PHE A 161 8.28 3.56 -21.77
CA PHE A 161 7.88 3.38 -20.37
C PHE A 161 8.74 2.37 -19.60
N TYR A 162 9.48 1.49 -20.29
CA TYR A 162 10.26 0.42 -19.67
C TYR A 162 9.52 -0.27 -18.50
N VAL A 163 8.29 -0.75 -18.76
CA VAL A 163 7.46 -1.38 -17.73
C VAL A 163 8.14 -2.64 -17.21
N ARG A 164 8.47 -2.65 -15.92
CA ARG A 164 9.14 -3.77 -15.23
C ARG A 164 8.16 -4.69 -14.55
N ARG A 165 7.14 -4.12 -13.90
CA ARG A 165 6.16 -4.87 -13.15
C ARG A 165 4.78 -4.23 -13.28
N ALA A 166 3.77 -5.09 -13.29
CA ALA A 166 2.36 -4.75 -13.16
C ALA A 166 1.81 -5.64 -12.05
N THR A 167 1.14 -5.04 -11.08
CA THR A 167 0.54 -5.74 -9.95
C THR A 167 -0.92 -5.33 -9.84
N MET A 168 -1.82 -6.29 -9.72
CA MET A 168 -3.24 -6.02 -9.42
C MET A 168 -3.41 -6.04 -7.91
N ILE A 169 -3.96 -4.96 -7.35
CA ILE A 169 -4.29 -4.84 -5.92
C ILE A 169 -5.80 -4.71 -5.81
N ARG A 170 -6.41 -5.63 -5.08
CA ARG A 170 -7.82 -5.59 -4.70
C ARG A 170 -7.95 -4.94 -3.32
N HIS A 171 -9.08 -4.27 -3.07
CA HIS A 171 -9.35 -3.62 -1.80
C HIS A 171 -10.86 -3.40 -1.61
N GLY A 172 -11.27 -3.02 -0.40
CA GLY A 172 -12.68 -2.82 -0.09
C GLY A 172 -13.45 -4.13 -0.20
N ASN A 173 -14.57 -4.13 -0.92
CA ASN A 173 -15.38 -5.33 -1.12
C ASN A 173 -14.76 -6.38 -2.05
N CYS A 174 -13.65 -6.08 -2.72
CA CYS A 174 -12.88 -7.05 -3.49
C CYS A 174 -11.66 -7.57 -2.74
N ASP A 175 -11.44 -7.13 -1.51
CA ASP A 175 -10.33 -7.65 -0.72
C ASP A 175 -10.56 -9.15 -0.49
N GLU A 176 -9.56 -9.97 -0.80
CA GLU A 176 -9.59 -11.40 -0.53
C GLU A 176 -9.27 -11.62 0.94
N THR A 177 -10.07 -11.03 1.84
CA THR A 177 -10.19 -11.56 3.19
C THR A 177 -10.89 -12.90 3.01
N VAL A 178 -10.16 -13.99 3.23
CA VAL A 178 -10.71 -15.34 3.25
C VAL A 178 -11.71 -15.43 4.41
N GLU A 179 -12.93 -14.95 4.19
CA GLU A 179 -14.07 -15.28 5.03
C GLU A 179 -14.48 -16.70 4.64
N ILE A 180 -13.95 -17.68 5.37
CA ILE A 180 -14.47 -19.03 5.38
C ILE A 180 -15.92 -18.93 5.87
N SER A 181 -16.87 -18.78 4.93
CA SER A 181 -18.29 -18.96 5.18
C SER A 181 -18.54 -20.42 5.51
N THR A 182 -18.27 -20.78 6.76
CA THR A 182 -18.95 -21.88 7.43
C THR A 182 -20.13 -21.24 8.14
N THR A 183 -21.33 -21.56 7.70
CA THR A 183 -22.58 -21.28 8.41
C THR A 183 -22.52 -21.81 9.84
N ALA A 184 -22.13 -20.96 10.79
CA ALA A 184 -22.38 -21.10 12.23
C ALA A 184 -22.30 -19.71 12.89
N PRO A 185 -23.16 -19.39 13.87
CA PRO A 185 -23.26 -18.04 14.41
C PRO A 185 -22.20 -17.74 15.48
N THR A 186 -21.81 -16.46 15.57
CA THR A 186 -21.14 -15.78 16.71
C THR A 186 -19.65 -16.15 16.87
N ILE A 187 -18.67 -15.22 16.94
CA ILE A 187 -18.38 -14.27 18.02
C ILE A 187 -17.46 -13.14 17.50
N GLN A 188 -17.64 -11.96 18.09
CA GLN A 188 -16.91 -10.71 17.90
C GLN A 188 -15.38 -10.81 18.10
N SER A 189 -14.68 -9.81 17.57
CA SER A 189 -13.34 -9.33 17.94
C SER A 189 -12.13 -10.26 17.67
N MET A 190 -11.50 -10.10 16.51
CA MET A 190 -10.11 -10.50 16.27
C MET A 190 -9.29 -9.32 15.71
N GLN A 191 -9.32 -8.18 16.41
CA GLN A 191 -8.32 -7.12 16.20
C GLN A 191 -7.65 -6.68 17.52
N GLU A 192 -8.10 -7.21 18.67
CA GLU A 192 -7.53 -6.89 19.99
C GLU A 192 -6.48 -7.91 20.45
N ALA A 193 -6.49 -9.13 19.88
CA ALA A 193 -5.64 -10.23 20.32
C ALA A 193 -4.15 -10.01 20.06
N ASP A 194 -3.77 -9.35 18.95
CA ASP A 194 -2.36 -9.19 18.59
C ASP A 194 -1.66 -8.12 19.47
N SER A 195 -2.39 -7.05 19.81
CA SER A 195 -1.89 -6.03 20.74
C SER A 195 -1.85 -6.53 22.19
N GLN A 196 -2.83 -7.34 22.61
CA GLN A 196 -2.84 -7.91 23.96
C GLN A 196 -1.78 -9.01 24.15
N LEU A 197 -1.55 -9.85 23.15
CA LEU A 197 -0.49 -10.86 23.20
C LEU A 197 0.89 -10.20 23.30
N MET A 198 1.13 -9.15 22.52
CA MET A 198 2.37 -8.37 22.61
C MET A 198 2.56 -7.71 23.99
N LEU A 199 1.50 -7.15 24.58
CA LEU A 199 1.54 -6.59 25.94
C LEU A 199 1.86 -7.66 27.01
N ILE A 200 1.25 -8.84 26.92
CA ILE A 200 1.51 -9.96 27.83
C ILE A 200 2.96 -10.44 27.70
N CYS A 201 3.48 -10.56 26.47
CA CYS A 201 4.87 -10.94 26.23
C CYS A 201 5.86 -9.94 26.86
N ILE A 202 5.59 -8.63 26.75
CA ILE A 202 6.43 -7.59 27.35
C ILE A 202 6.39 -7.65 28.88
N LEU A 203 5.22 -7.87 29.48
CA LEU A 203 5.06 -8.02 30.94
C LEU A 203 5.81 -9.24 31.48
N LEU A 204 5.72 -10.39 30.81
CA LEU A 204 6.45 -11.60 31.19
C LEU A 204 7.97 -11.41 31.10
N PHE A 205 8.44 -10.71 30.07
CA PHE A 205 9.85 -10.40 29.91
C PHE A 205 10.36 -9.49 31.05
N LEU A 206 9.59 -8.45 31.42
CA LEU A 206 9.92 -7.57 32.54
C LEU A 206 10.00 -8.32 33.88
N LEU A 207 9.04 -9.21 34.16
CA LEU A 207 9.05 -10.02 35.37
C LEU A 207 10.27 -10.94 35.45
N LEU A 208 10.68 -11.54 34.32
CA LEU A 208 11.90 -12.34 34.25
C LEU A 208 13.15 -11.52 34.55
N VAL A 209 13.28 -10.32 33.99
CA VAL A 209 14.42 -9.43 34.25
C VAL A 209 14.49 -9.03 35.74
N ILE A 210 13.35 -8.72 36.35
CA ILE A 210 13.28 -8.38 37.78
C ILE A 210 13.67 -9.59 38.64
N ALA A 211 13.19 -10.80 38.33
CA ALA A 211 13.55 -12.01 39.05
C ALA A 211 15.07 -12.26 38.99
N VAL A 212 15.69 -12.10 37.82
CA VAL A 212 17.14 -12.22 37.66
C VAL A 212 17.88 -11.15 38.47
N ALA A 213 17.41 -9.90 38.48
CA ALA A 213 17.99 -8.83 39.28
C ALA A 213 17.92 -9.12 40.79
N ILE A 214 16.80 -9.66 41.28
CA ILE A 214 16.63 -10.09 42.68
C ILE A 214 17.59 -11.23 43.01
N ILE A 215 17.72 -12.23 42.14
CA ILE A 215 18.67 -13.35 42.36
C ILE A 215 20.10 -12.83 42.44
N ILE A 216 20.50 -11.93 41.54
CA ILE A 216 21.82 -11.29 41.57
C ILE A 216 22.00 -10.49 42.87
N TYR A 217 21.00 -9.69 43.26
CA TYR A 217 21.04 -8.90 44.49
C TYR A 217 21.16 -9.79 45.74
N CYS A 218 20.36 -10.86 45.83
CA CYS A 218 20.44 -11.84 46.91
C CYS A 218 21.79 -12.56 46.94
N ALA A 219 22.35 -12.92 45.78
CA ALA A 219 23.68 -13.52 45.67
C ALA A 219 24.80 -12.55 46.11
N CYS A 220 24.67 -11.27 45.77
CA CYS A 220 25.59 -10.20 46.21
C CYS A 220 25.49 -9.95 47.73
N ILE A 221 24.30 -9.97 48.33
CA ILE A 221 24.13 -9.85 49.79
C ILE A 221 24.70 -11.07 50.52
N LYS A 222 24.48 -12.29 50.01
CA LYS A 222 25.02 -13.52 50.61
C LYS A 222 26.55 -13.53 50.62
N LYS A 223 27.19 -12.83 49.68
CA LYS A 223 28.66 -12.70 49.61
C LYS A 223 29.24 -11.75 50.68
N ASN A 224 28.44 -10.84 51.24
CA ASN A 224 28.87 -9.90 52.29
C ASN A 224 28.51 -10.35 53.73
N GLY A 225 27.79 -11.49 53.89
CA GLY A 225 27.25 -11.96 55.17
C GLY A 225 27.97 -13.12 55.85
N LYS A 226 29.29 -13.32 55.66
CA LYS A 226 30.04 -14.33 56.43
C LYS A 226 31.31 -13.76 57.10
N LYS A 227 31.15 -13.34 58.36
CA LYS A 227 32.21 -13.33 59.39
C LYS A 227 31.63 -13.80 60.75
N LYS A 228 32.14 -14.97 61.23
CA LYS A 228 32.35 -15.51 62.62
C LYS A 228 31.20 -15.46 63.67
N SER A 229 31.01 -16.38 64.63
CA SER A 229 31.70 -17.61 65.11
C SER A 229 30.91 -18.27 66.27
N THR A 230 30.93 -19.61 66.34
CA THR A 230 31.02 -20.52 67.51
C THR A 230 30.02 -20.48 68.69
N SER A 231 29.34 -21.61 68.95
CA SER A 231 29.09 -22.13 70.31
C SER A 231 29.09 -23.67 70.32
N THR A 232 29.68 -24.23 71.38
CA THR A 232 30.12 -25.60 71.63
C THR A 232 29.00 -26.59 72.00
N GLU A 233 29.13 -27.83 71.47
CA GLU A 233 29.07 -29.15 72.14
C GLU A 233 28.29 -29.27 73.47
N TYR A 234 27.33 -30.22 73.57
CA TYR A 234 27.14 -31.14 74.71
C TYR A 234 26.10 -32.26 74.38
N VAL A 235 26.62 -33.48 74.26
CA VAL A 235 26.15 -34.78 74.82
C VAL A 235 24.95 -35.57 74.23
N SER A 236 25.34 -36.76 73.75
CA SER A 236 24.66 -38.06 73.57
C SER A 236 23.81 -38.58 74.76
N LYS A 237 22.67 -39.23 74.46
CA LYS A 237 22.24 -40.55 75.02
C LYS A 237 20.84 -40.96 74.53
N GLY A 238 20.66 -42.25 74.17
CA GLY A 238 19.40 -43.00 74.38
C GLY A 238 18.73 -43.65 73.15
N LEU A 239 18.98 -44.95 72.96
CA LEU A 239 18.28 -45.95 72.11
C LEU A 239 16.87 -46.31 72.66
N PRO A 240 16.04 -47.22 72.05
CA PRO A 240 15.78 -47.51 70.62
C PRO A 240 14.28 -47.82 70.29
N VAL A 241 14.00 -47.83 68.98
CA VAL A 241 13.16 -48.78 68.18
C VAL A 241 12.05 -49.59 68.88
N VAL A 242 10.80 -49.34 68.46
CA VAL A 242 9.69 -50.32 68.43
C VAL A 242 8.92 -50.09 67.12
N PHE A 243 8.88 -51.11 66.26
CA PHE A 243 7.97 -51.19 65.10
C PHE A 243 6.81 -52.10 65.48
N PRO A 244 5.55 -51.75 65.18
CA PRO A 244 4.43 -52.69 65.23
C PRO A 244 4.33 -53.45 63.90
N ASP A 245 4.43 -54.78 63.94
CA ASP A 245 4.02 -55.66 62.84
C ASP A 245 2.52 -55.99 62.99
N GLU A 246 1.78 -55.79 61.90
CA GLU A 246 0.37 -56.16 61.76
C GLU A 246 0.20 -57.68 61.62
N VAL A 247 -0.93 -58.16 62.10
CA VAL A 247 -1.32 -59.57 62.23
C VAL A 247 -1.98 -60.09 60.95
N GLU A 248 -1.85 -61.40 60.77
CA GLU A 248 -2.13 -62.27 59.63
C GLU A 248 -3.57 -62.31 59.08
N GLU A 249 -3.63 -62.61 57.76
CA GLU A 249 -4.72 -63.11 56.88
C GLU A 249 -5.98 -62.25 56.60
#